data_AF-A0A6A5SY62-F1
#
_entry.id   AF-A0A6A5SY62-F1
#
_cell.length_a   1.000
_cell.length_b   1.000
_cell.length_c   1.000
_cell.angle_alpha   90.00
_cell.angle_beta   90.00
_cell.angle_gamma   90.00
#
_symmetry.space_group_name_H-M   'P 1'
#
loop_
_entity.id
_entity.type
_entity.pdbx_description
1 polymer ?
#
loop_
_entity_poly.entity_id
_entity_poly.type
_entity_poly.pdbx_seq_one_letter_code
_entity_poly.pdbx_strand_id
1 'polypeptide(L)'
;MAIISANAMIRSISLFHVTLAVLLLKNPAIISNQGVVLLLGESMQLPTPRDFNAPSAATAFIAILFAFLGLSDLTALSLSEDVSDQFWALQSPVRLLFLFGLTAYTYMFKEGGMFAPRGVDFRTSAGANLNNSIVFTWGFLELAAWFWVYTTLREERSAKARKIVEKQAREADSL
;
A
#
# COMPACT_ATOMS: atom_id res chain seq x y z
N MET A 1 -4.76 -17.96 14.50
CA MET A 1 -4.76 -16.76 15.36
C MET A 1 -3.60 -15.91 14.91
N ALA A 2 -3.86 -14.86 14.14
CA ALA A 2 -2.82 -13.88 13.83
C ALA A 2 -2.40 -13.18 15.15
N ILE A 3 -1.10 -12.94 15.31
CA ILE A 3 -0.55 -12.25 16.50
C ILE A 3 -1.02 -10.78 16.53
N ILE A 4 -1.35 -10.22 15.37
CA ILE A 4 -1.80 -8.84 15.18
C ILE A 4 -3.12 -8.88 14.43
N SER A 5 -4.13 -8.13 14.90
CA SER A 5 -5.43 -8.05 14.22
C SER A 5 -5.36 -7.21 12.94
N ALA A 6 -6.24 -7.48 11.99
CA ALA A 6 -6.31 -6.70 10.75
C ALA A 6 -6.50 -5.20 11.02
N ASN A 7 -7.36 -4.84 11.98
CA ASN A 7 -7.59 -3.45 12.37
C ASN A 7 -6.32 -2.76 12.91
N ALA A 8 -5.50 -3.47 13.68
CA ALA A 8 -4.25 -2.93 14.19
C ALA A 8 -3.22 -2.72 13.06
N MET A 9 -3.18 -3.64 12.09
CA MET A 9 -2.34 -3.50 10.90
C MET A 9 -2.76 -2.30 10.05
N ILE A 10 -4.05 -2.18 9.72
CA ILE A 10 -4.60 -1.07 8.93
C ILE A 10 -4.29 0.26 9.64
N ARG A 11 -4.54 0.35 10.95
CA ARG A 11 -4.21 1.55 11.74
C ARG A 11 -2.74 1.92 11.63
N SER A 12 -1.85 0.93 11.70
CA SER A 12 -0.41 1.15 11.60
C SER A 12 -0.01 1.67 10.22
N ILE A 13 -0.56 1.09 9.16
CA ILE A 13 -0.35 1.54 7.76
C ILE A 13 -0.88 2.98 7.58
N SER A 14 -2.07 3.28 8.10
CA SER A 14 -2.65 4.62 7.98
C SER A 14 -1.82 5.68 8.71
N LEU A 15 -1.33 5.38 9.91
CA LEU A 15 -0.41 6.27 10.64
C LEU A 15 0.93 6.42 9.92
N PHE A 16 1.40 5.36 9.26
CA PHE A 16 2.58 5.43 8.40
C PHE A 16 2.33 6.36 7.19
N HIS A 17 1.18 6.30 6.52
CA HIS A 17 0.84 7.26 5.45
C HIS A 17 0.80 8.71 5.94
N VAL A 18 0.18 8.97 7.09
CA VAL A 18 0.18 10.31 7.70
C VAL A 18 1.61 10.77 8.01
N THR A 19 2.47 9.86 8.47
CA THR A 19 3.89 10.16 8.70
C THR A 19 4.62 10.49 7.39
N LEU A 20 4.42 9.69 6.33
CA LEU A 20 4.97 9.97 5.00
C LEU A 20 4.53 11.34 4.48
N ALA A 21 3.25 11.72 4.68
CA ALA A 21 2.77 13.04 4.31
C ALA A 21 3.56 14.17 4.98
N VAL A 22 3.81 14.07 6.30
CA VAL A 22 4.60 15.05 7.03
C VAL A 22 6.05 15.09 6.54
N LEU A 23 6.66 13.92 6.28
CA LEU A 23 8.03 13.84 5.77
C LEU A 23 8.16 14.45 4.38
N LEU A 24 7.22 14.19 3.47
CA LEU A 24 7.20 14.74 2.11
C LEU A 24 7.06 16.28 2.09
N LEU A 25 6.36 16.86 3.08
CA LEU A 25 6.24 18.31 3.24
C LEU A 25 7.50 18.94 3.84
N LYS A 26 8.10 18.30 4.83
CA LYS A 26 9.22 18.89 5.59
C LYS A 26 10.58 18.63 4.95
N ASN A 27 10.84 17.38 4.59
CA ASN A 27 12.12 16.94 4.04
C ASN A 27 11.94 15.61 3.27
N PRO A 28 11.52 15.66 1.99
CA PRO A 28 11.30 14.46 1.18
C PRO A 28 12.57 13.63 0.96
N ALA A 29 13.77 14.23 1.16
CA ALA A 29 15.04 13.53 0.99
C ALA A 29 15.24 12.42 2.04
N ILE A 30 14.56 12.52 3.19
CA ILE A 30 14.53 11.45 4.18
C ILE A 30 13.98 10.15 3.59
N ILE A 31 13.02 10.24 2.64
CA ILE A 31 12.41 9.08 2.00
C ILE A 31 13.31 8.55 0.88
N SER A 32 13.79 9.42 -0.02
CA SER A 32 14.62 9.00 -1.16
C SER A 32 15.96 8.40 -0.73
N ASN A 33 16.48 8.80 0.43
CA ASN A 33 17.74 8.30 0.99
C ASN A 33 17.56 7.13 1.96
N GLN A 34 16.36 6.55 2.09
CA GLN A 34 16.17 5.35 2.89
C GLN A 34 16.92 4.16 2.29
N GLY A 35 17.58 3.37 3.14
CA GLY A 35 18.32 2.18 2.72
C GLY A 35 17.46 1.19 1.93
N VAL A 36 16.19 1.01 2.30
CA VAL A 36 15.27 0.12 1.57
C VAL A 36 14.95 0.62 0.16
N VAL A 37 14.83 1.95 -0.04
CA VAL A 37 14.56 2.56 -1.35
C VAL A 37 15.76 2.41 -2.26
N LEU A 38 16.97 2.63 -1.72
CA LEU A 38 18.21 2.46 -2.47
C LEU A 38 18.45 0.99 -2.82
N LEU A 39 18.32 0.08 -1.85
CA LEU A 39 18.57 -1.34 -2.04
C LEU A 39 17.60 -1.97 -3.06
N LEU A 40 16.30 -1.67 -2.96
CA LEU A 40 15.33 -2.13 -3.95
C LEU A 40 15.52 -1.42 -5.29
N GLY A 41 15.83 -0.13 -5.30
CA GLY A 41 16.16 0.61 -6.51
C GLY A 41 17.31 -0.02 -7.29
N GLU A 42 18.43 -0.29 -6.62
CA GLU A 42 19.61 -0.93 -7.21
C GLU A 42 19.32 -2.36 -7.68
N SER A 43 18.64 -3.16 -6.84
CA SER A 43 18.25 -4.54 -7.18
C SER A 43 17.37 -4.59 -8.42
N MET A 44 16.47 -3.61 -8.55
CA MET A 44 15.56 -3.48 -9.67
C MET A 44 16.12 -2.64 -10.82
N GLN A 45 17.35 -2.12 -10.71
CA GLN A 45 17.97 -1.22 -11.70
C GLN A 45 17.07 -0.02 -12.04
N LEU A 46 16.39 0.54 -11.03
CA LEU A 46 15.53 1.70 -11.17
C LEU A 46 16.26 2.97 -10.72
N PRO A 47 16.13 4.08 -11.47
CA PRO A 47 16.75 5.34 -11.09
C PRO A 47 16.09 5.93 -9.85
N THR A 48 16.88 6.57 -8.99
CA THR A 48 16.36 7.39 -7.90
C THR A 48 16.06 8.80 -8.40
N PRO A 49 14.80 9.26 -8.28
CA PRO A 49 14.40 10.57 -8.79
C PRO A 49 15.00 11.70 -7.92
N ARG A 50 15.45 12.77 -8.58
CA ARG A 50 16.03 13.94 -7.89
C ARG A 50 14.96 14.88 -7.32
N ASP A 51 13.71 14.73 -7.75
CA ASP A 51 12.57 15.58 -7.37
C ASP A 51 12.21 15.49 -5.87
N PHE A 52 12.77 14.49 -5.17
CA PHE A 52 12.59 14.28 -3.73
C PHE A 52 13.75 14.84 -2.90
N ASN A 53 14.74 15.51 -3.50
CA ASN A 53 15.86 16.10 -2.75
C ASN A 53 15.46 17.33 -1.93
N ALA A 54 14.40 18.03 -2.32
CA ALA A 54 13.88 19.20 -1.63
C ALA A 54 12.35 19.27 -1.76
N PRO A 55 11.65 19.93 -0.81
CA PRO A 55 10.21 20.15 -0.94
C PRO A 55 9.86 20.87 -2.24
N SER A 56 8.87 20.35 -2.95
CA SER A 56 8.37 20.92 -4.22
C SER A 56 6.85 20.84 -4.28
N ALA A 57 6.24 21.48 -5.29
CA ALA A 57 4.80 21.37 -5.50
C ALA A 57 4.35 19.91 -5.71
N ALA A 58 5.18 19.08 -6.35
CA ALA A 58 4.91 17.66 -6.55
C ALA A 58 4.92 16.89 -5.22
N THR A 59 5.95 17.07 -4.38
CA THR A 59 6.01 16.37 -3.09
C THR A 59 4.93 16.86 -2.13
N ALA A 60 4.56 18.14 -2.19
CA ALA A 60 3.45 18.70 -1.41
C ALA A 60 2.10 18.11 -1.85
N PHE A 61 1.86 17.97 -3.16
CA PHE A 61 0.64 17.35 -3.66
C PHE A 61 0.56 15.86 -3.27
N ILE A 62 1.66 15.12 -3.41
CA ILE A 62 1.73 13.70 -2.98
C ILE A 62 1.52 13.60 -1.47
N ALA A 63 2.04 14.53 -0.67
CA ALA A 63 1.78 14.56 0.77
C ALA A 63 0.30 14.72 1.10
N ILE A 64 -0.43 15.57 0.37
CA ILE A 64 -1.88 15.72 0.53
C ILE A 64 -2.58 14.39 0.22
N LEU A 65 -2.18 13.69 -0.84
CA LEU A 65 -2.74 12.38 -1.19
C LEU A 65 -2.48 11.33 -0.10
N PHE A 66 -1.27 11.27 0.46
CA PHE A 66 -0.96 10.37 1.58
C PHE A 66 -1.73 10.72 2.84
N ALA A 67 -1.87 12.00 3.16
CA ALA A 67 -2.69 12.44 4.30
C ALA A 67 -4.16 12.05 4.08
N PHE A 68 -4.69 12.25 2.88
CA PHE A 68 -6.05 11.86 2.53
C PHE A 68 -6.27 10.34 2.64
N LEU A 69 -5.35 9.53 2.12
CA LEU A 69 -5.38 8.07 2.24
C LEU A 69 -5.34 7.62 3.70
N GLY A 70 -4.38 8.11 4.49
CA GLY A 70 -4.23 7.75 5.89
C GLY A 70 -5.43 8.18 6.74
N LEU A 71 -5.95 9.39 6.56
CA LEU A 71 -7.12 9.87 7.30
C LEU A 71 -8.40 9.15 6.88
N SER A 72 -8.58 8.85 5.59
CA SER A 72 -9.71 8.07 5.09
C SER A 72 -9.72 6.67 5.72
N ASP A 73 -8.57 5.99 5.73
CA ASP A 73 -8.46 4.66 6.31
C ASP A 73 -8.67 4.67 7.83
N LEU A 74 -8.14 5.66 8.55
CA LEU A 74 -8.40 5.84 10.00
C LEU A 74 -9.89 6.09 10.27
N THR A 75 -10.55 6.86 9.42
CA THR A 75 -11.98 7.14 9.54
C THR A 75 -12.79 5.86 9.26
N ALA A 76 -12.40 5.05 8.28
CA ALA A 76 -13.06 3.77 8.00
C ALA A 76 -12.94 2.79 9.18
N LEU A 77 -11.88 2.85 9.99
CA LEU A 77 -11.76 2.06 11.21
C LEU A 77 -12.73 2.48 12.34
N SER A 78 -13.39 3.65 12.22
CA SER A 78 -14.43 4.09 13.17
C SER A 78 -15.83 3.56 12.86
N LEU A 79 -15.99 2.85 11.73
CA LEU A 79 -17.24 2.19 11.37
C LEU A 79 -17.58 1.08 12.35
N SER A 80 -18.87 0.73 12.46
CA SER A 80 -19.28 -0.46 13.21
C SER A 80 -18.63 -1.72 12.65
N GLU A 81 -18.42 -2.72 13.50
CA GLU A 81 -17.69 -3.94 13.14
C GLU A 81 -18.22 -4.60 11.85
N ASP A 82 -19.54 -4.75 11.73
CA ASP A 82 -20.17 -5.37 10.55
C ASP A 82 -19.93 -4.59 9.25
N VAL A 83 -19.98 -3.25 9.33
CA VAL A 83 -19.81 -2.38 8.16
C VAL A 83 -18.32 -2.29 7.79
N SER A 84 -17.44 -2.23 8.78
CA SER A 84 -15.99 -2.26 8.61
C SER A 84 -15.53 -3.56 7.93
N ASP A 85 -16.02 -4.71 8.41
CA ASP A 85 -15.69 -6.02 7.85
C ASP A 85 -16.10 -6.14 6.37
N GLN A 86 -17.27 -5.60 6.01
CA GLN A 86 -17.73 -5.57 4.61
C GLN A 86 -16.91 -4.61 3.76
N PHE A 87 -16.69 -3.39 4.25
CA PHE A 87 -15.90 -2.36 3.57
C PHE A 87 -14.50 -2.88 3.24
N TRP A 88 -13.78 -3.39 4.23
CA TRP A 88 -12.41 -3.86 4.05
C TRP A 88 -12.32 -5.14 3.20
N ALA A 89 -13.37 -5.97 3.20
CA ALA A 89 -13.42 -7.14 2.32
C ALA A 89 -13.53 -6.77 0.82
N LEU A 90 -14.17 -5.64 0.50
CA LEU A 90 -14.28 -5.12 -0.85
C LEU A 90 -13.08 -4.25 -1.23
N GLN A 91 -12.63 -3.39 -0.30
CA GLN A 91 -11.59 -2.40 -0.54
C GLN A 91 -10.18 -3.02 -0.66
N SER A 92 -9.86 -3.99 0.20
CA SER A 92 -8.53 -4.63 0.22
C SER A 92 -8.14 -5.29 -1.11
N PRO A 93 -8.98 -6.12 -1.77
CA PRO A 93 -8.62 -6.72 -3.06
C PRO A 93 -8.49 -5.68 -4.19
N VAL A 94 -9.30 -4.62 -4.18
CA VAL A 94 -9.19 -3.53 -5.17
C VAL A 94 -7.85 -2.81 -5.01
N ARG A 95 -7.47 -2.47 -3.78
CA ARG A 95 -6.18 -1.83 -3.47
C ARG A 95 -5.01 -2.73 -3.84
N LEU A 96 -5.11 -4.03 -3.54
CA LEU A 96 -4.12 -5.03 -3.95
C LEU A 96 -3.96 -5.12 -5.46
N LEU A 97 -5.06 -5.16 -6.22
CA LEU A 97 -5.03 -5.22 -7.67
C LEU A 97 -4.34 -3.99 -8.26
N PHE A 98 -4.67 -2.80 -7.74
CA PHE A 98 -4.02 -1.55 -8.14
C PHE A 98 -2.52 -1.57 -7.85
N LEU A 99 -2.12 -1.93 -6.62
CA LEU A 99 -0.71 -1.97 -6.21
C LEU A 99 0.09 -3.03 -6.98
N PHE A 100 -0.52 -4.17 -7.25
CA PHE A 100 0.07 -5.21 -8.08
C PHE A 100 0.28 -4.70 -9.51
N GLY A 101 -0.72 -4.06 -10.10
CA GLY A 101 -0.61 -3.45 -11.43
C GLY A 101 0.48 -2.38 -11.50
N LEU A 102 0.57 -1.49 -10.50
CA LEU A 102 1.59 -0.45 -10.43
C LEU A 102 3.01 -1.04 -10.27
N THR A 103 3.17 -2.01 -9.37
CA THR A 103 4.47 -2.65 -9.12
C THR A 103 4.91 -3.50 -10.30
N ALA A 104 3.98 -4.23 -10.93
CA ALA A 104 4.24 -4.96 -12.17
C ALA A 104 4.59 -4.02 -13.33
N TYR A 105 3.88 -2.89 -13.46
CA TYR A 105 4.18 -1.89 -14.48
C TYR A 105 5.61 -1.35 -14.33
N THR A 106 5.96 -0.89 -13.11
CA THR A 106 7.30 -0.38 -12.83
C THR A 106 8.41 -1.41 -13.02
N TYR A 107 8.11 -2.69 -12.80
CA TYR A 107 9.04 -3.78 -13.08
C TYR A 107 9.20 -4.08 -14.59
N MET A 108 8.09 -4.17 -15.32
CA MET A 108 8.06 -4.64 -16.70
C MET A 108 8.44 -3.56 -17.72
N PHE A 109 8.12 -2.31 -17.41
CA PHE A 109 8.32 -1.15 -18.28
C PHE A 109 9.53 -0.29 -17.88
N LYS A 110 10.38 -0.71 -16.94
CA LYS A 110 11.64 -0.02 -16.65
C LYS A 110 12.58 0.00 -17.86
N GLU A 111 13.57 0.90 -17.86
CA GLU A 111 14.59 0.92 -18.92
C GLU A 111 15.26 -0.45 -19.06
N GLY A 112 15.16 -1.04 -20.26
CA GLY A 112 15.69 -2.39 -20.52
C GLY A 112 14.85 -3.56 -20.00
N GLY A 113 13.65 -3.29 -19.49
CA GLY A 113 12.61 -4.29 -19.19
C GLY A 113 12.01 -4.95 -20.43
N MET A 114 11.07 -5.87 -20.22
CA MET A 114 10.48 -6.69 -21.29
C MET A 114 9.63 -5.88 -22.28
N PHE A 115 9.01 -4.79 -21.82
CA PHE A 115 8.03 -4.02 -22.61
C PHE A 115 8.39 -2.55 -22.80
N ALA A 116 9.64 -2.16 -22.53
CA ALA A 116 10.09 -0.79 -22.68
C ALA A 116 11.26 -0.64 -23.65
N PRO A 117 11.27 0.45 -24.45
CA PRO A 117 12.44 0.81 -25.24
C PRO A 117 13.62 1.16 -24.34
N ARG A 118 14.83 1.27 -24.91
CA ARG A 118 16.06 1.61 -24.18
C ARG A 118 16.56 3.00 -24.60
N GLY A 119 17.28 3.70 -23.72
CA GLY A 119 17.94 4.96 -24.05
C GLY A 119 16.98 6.15 -24.19
N VAL A 120 17.15 6.94 -25.24
CA VAL A 120 16.43 8.23 -25.42
C VAL A 120 14.92 8.02 -25.58
N ASP A 121 14.52 6.95 -26.26
CA ASP A 121 13.12 6.59 -26.49
C ASP A 121 12.41 6.20 -25.17
N PHE A 122 13.15 5.66 -24.20
CA PHE A 122 12.62 5.42 -22.87
C PHE A 122 12.35 6.72 -22.12
N ARG A 123 13.32 7.63 -22.12
CA ARG A 123 13.26 8.90 -21.36
C ARG A 123 12.14 9.83 -21.83
N THR A 124 11.74 9.72 -23.09
CA THR A 124 10.64 10.49 -23.68
C THR A 124 9.29 9.79 -23.59
N SER A 125 9.25 8.54 -23.09
CA SER A 125 8.01 7.80 -22.92
C SER A 125 7.15 8.36 -21.79
N ALA A 126 5.82 8.30 -21.95
CA ALA A 126 4.87 8.79 -20.96
C ALA A 126 4.99 8.10 -19.57
N GLY A 127 5.60 6.90 -19.53
CA GLY A 127 5.79 6.12 -18.31
C GLY A 127 7.16 6.31 -17.63
N ALA A 128 8.09 7.05 -18.24
CA ALA A 128 9.47 7.15 -17.78
C ALA A 128 9.57 7.59 -16.30
N ASN A 129 8.73 8.55 -15.91
CA ASN A 129 8.72 9.09 -14.55
C ASN A 129 8.06 8.18 -13.52
N LEU A 130 7.22 7.22 -13.93
CA LEU A 130 6.63 6.23 -13.02
C LEU A 130 7.64 5.12 -12.67
N ASN A 131 8.56 4.85 -13.58
CA ASN A 131 9.57 3.79 -13.44
C ASN A 131 10.78 4.28 -12.65
N ASN A 132 10.58 4.54 -11.36
CA ASN A 132 11.63 5.00 -10.46
C ASN A 132 11.63 4.19 -9.13
N SER A 133 12.75 4.27 -8.40
CA SER A 133 12.97 3.46 -7.18
C SER A 133 11.98 3.76 -6.06
N ILE A 134 11.51 5.01 -5.93
CA ILE A 134 10.56 5.42 -4.90
C ILE A 134 9.17 4.81 -5.17
N VAL A 135 8.67 4.95 -6.40
CA VAL A 135 7.35 4.41 -6.78
C VAL A 135 7.34 2.90 -6.67
N PHE A 136 8.38 2.22 -7.15
CA PHE A 136 8.48 0.76 -7.02
C PHE A 136 8.55 0.32 -5.56
N THR A 137 9.42 0.95 -4.75
CA THR A 137 9.59 0.57 -3.34
C THR A 137 8.30 0.78 -2.56
N TRP A 138 7.65 1.93 -2.73
CA TRP A 138 6.36 2.20 -2.10
C TRP A 138 5.30 1.19 -2.55
N GLY A 139 5.14 0.97 -3.85
CA GLY A 139 4.17 0.03 -4.39
C GLY A 139 4.38 -1.40 -3.91
N PHE A 140 5.63 -1.86 -3.87
CA PHE A 140 5.99 -3.19 -3.41
C PHE A 140 5.75 -3.39 -1.91
N LEU A 141 6.17 -2.43 -1.08
CA LEU A 141 5.97 -2.50 0.37
C LEU A 141 4.50 -2.41 0.75
N GLU A 142 3.74 -1.52 0.10
CA GLU A 142 2.28 -1.45 0.25
C GLU A 142 1.62 -2.77 -0.19
N LEU A 143 2.03 -3.33 -1.33
CA LEU A 143 1.48 -4.59 -1.81
C LEU A 143 1.69 -5.71 -0.78
N ALA A 144 2.89 -5.83 -0.22
CA ALA A 144 3.19 -6.82 0.81
C ALA A 144 2.38 -6.60 2.09
N ALA A 145 2.28 -5.36 2.56
CA ALA A 145 1.52 -4.99 3.75
C ALA A 145 0.02 -5.28 3.57
N TRP A 146 -0.57 -4.85 2.45
CA TRP A 146 -1.99 -5.09 2.15
C TRP A 146 -2.29 -6.55 1.88
N PHE A 147 -1.33 -7.32 1.36
CA PHE A 147 -1.52 -8.75 1.17
C PHE A 147 -1.67 -9.43 2.53
N TRP A 148 -0.84 -9.05 3.50
CA TRP A 148 -0.96 -9.55 4.87
C TRP A 148 -2.25 -9.08 5.55
N VAL A 149 -2.67 -7.82 5.35
CA VAL A 149 -3.97 -7.35 5.84
C VAL A 149 -5.10 -8.21 5.27
N TYR A 150 -5.08 -8.48 3.97
CA TYR A 150 -6.11 -9.27 3.30
C TYR A 150 -6.20 -10.71 3.82
N THR A 151 -5.07 -11.40 3.98
CA THR A 151 -5.08 -12.76 4.52
C THR A 151 -5.60 -12.78 5.95
N THR A 152 -5.20 -11.81 6.77
CA THR A 152 -5.65 -11.68 8.16
C THR A 152 -7.15 -11.39 8.26
N LEU A 153 -7.67 -10.46 7.46
CA LEU A 153 -9.10 -10.18 7.36
C LEU A 153 -9.90 -11.43 6.98
N ARG A 154 -9.41 -12.20 6.00
CA ARG A 154 -10.07 -13.42 5.55
C ARG A 154 -10.11 -14.49 6.65
N GLU A 155 -9.01 -14.65 7.38
CA GLU A 155 -8.93 -15.56 8.53
C GLU A 155 -9.88 -15.15 9.65
N GLU A 156 -9.88 -13.87 10.04
CA GLU A 156 -10.75 -13.32 11.08
C GLU A 156 -12.23 -13.50 10.74
N ARG A 157 -12.64 -13.16 9.50
CA ARG A 157 -14.03 -13.34 9.05
C ARG A 157 -14.45 -14.80 9.06
N SER A 158 -13.58 -15.70 8.61
CA SER A 158 -13.84 -17.15 8.63
C SER A 158 -14.00 -17.67 10.06
N ALA A 159 -13.20 -17.17 11.00
CA ALA A 159 -13.32 -17.52 12.41
C ALA A 159 -14.60 -16.98 13.06
N LYS A 160 -14.99 -15.73 12.75
CA LYS A 160 -16.26 -15.14 13.22
C LYS A 160 -17.47 -15.94 12.72
N ALA A 161 -17.49 -16.28 11.43
CA ALA A 161 -18.58 -17.07 10.83
C ALA A 161 -18.75 -18.44 11.51
N ARG A 162 -17.64 -19.14 11.80
CA ARG A 162 -17.67 -20.42 12.52
C ARG A 162 -18.27 -20.29 13.91
N LYS A 163 -17.89 -19.26 14.67
CA LYS A 163 -18.43 -19.02 16.02
C LYS A 163 -19.94 -18.74 16.00
N ILE A 164 -20.44 -18.05 14.98
CA ILE A 164 -21.89 -17.78 14.84
C ILE A 164 -22.64 -19.09 14.61
N VAL A 165 -22.15 -19.96 13.72
CA VAL A 165 -22.76 -21.27 13.45
C VAL A 165 -22.72 -22.16 14.69
N GLU A 166 -21.59 -22.20 15.41
CA GLU A 166 -21.48 -22.96 16.66
C GLU A 166 -22.44 -22.47 17.74
N LYS A 167 -22.65 -21.15 17.84
CA LYS A 167 -23.61 -20.56 18.78
C LYS A 167 -25.04 -20.96 18.43
N GLN A 168 -25.42 -20.89 17.15
CA GLN A 168 -26.74 -21.29 16.68
C GLN A 168 -27.02 -22.79 16.89
N ALA A 169 -26.02 -23.66 16.68
CA ALA A 169 -26.16 -25.09 16.94
C ALA A 169 -26.40 -25.38 18.43
N ARG A 170 -25.68 -24.69 19.33
CA ARG A 170 -25.88 -24.83 20.78
C ARG A 170 -27.25 -24.35 21.26
N GLU A 171 -27.75 -23.25 20.67
CA GLU A 171 -29.09 -22.73 20.97
C GLU A 171 -30.17 -23.71 20.49
N ALA A 172 -29.99 -24.33 19.32
CA ALA A 172 -30.90 -25.35 18.80
C ALA A 172 -30.92 -26.65 19.63
N ASP A 173 -29.78 -27.09 20.15
CA ASP A 173 -29.69 -28.28 21.03
C ASP A 173 -30.25 -28.03 22.45
N SER A 174 -30.48 -26.76 22.83
CA SER A 174 -31.01 -26.36 24.14
C SER A 174 -32.53 -26.19 24.20
N LEU A 175 -33.23 -26.35 23.06
CA LEU A 175 -34.69 -26.26 22.89
C LEU A 175 -35.30 -27.65 22.71
#